data_AF-A0A3A4WCM6-F1
#
_entry.id   AF-A0A3A4WCM6-F1
#
_cell.length_a   1.000
_cell.length_b   1.000
_cell.length_c   1.000
_cell.angle_alpha   90.00
_cell.angle_beta   90.00
_cell.angle_gamma   90.00
#
_symmetry.space_group_name_H-M   'P 1'
#
loop_
_entity.id
_entity.type
_entity.pdbx_description
1 polymer ?
#
loop_
_entity_poly.entity_id
_entity_poly.type
_entity_poly.pdbx_seq_one_letter_code
_entity_poly.pdbx_strand_id
1 'polypeptide(L)'
;MSLLKVFGVSIDEREAVELERIILDGDGKDALRFLERIQKRVQAQQANKLQSHLDGVSDPAGSFAERTGDEVSHGKREPGDSG
;
A
#
# COMPACT_ATOMS: atom_id res chain seq x y z
N MET A 1 -17.74 7.20 -9.02
CA MET A 1 -16.74 8.13 -8.45
C MET A 1 -15.53 7.33 -8.04
N SER A 2 -14.42 7.44 -8.77
CA SER A 2 -13.18 6.73 -8.48
C SER A 2 -12.58 7.29 -7.18
N LEU A 3 -12.31 6.43 -6.19
CA LEU A 3 -11.51 6.80 -5.02
C LEU A 3 -10.09 7.14 -5.50
N LEU A 4 -9.82 8.42 -5.76
CA LEU A 4 -8.46 8.94 -5.84
C LEU A 4 -7.84 8.76 -4.45
N LYS A 5 -7.10 7.66 -4.28
CA LYS A 5 -6.34 7.40 -3.06
C LYS A 5 -5.22 8.44 -2.99
N VAL A 6 -5.38 9.44 -2.12
CA VAL A 6 -4.38 10.49 -1.94
C VAL A 6 -3.15 9.85 -1.31
N PHE A 7 -2.06 9.82 -2.05
CA PHE A 7 -0.76 9.43 -1.53
C PHE A 7 -0.02 10.69 -1.08
N GLY A 8 0.09 10.86 0.23
CA GLY A 8 0.93 11.90 0.82
C GLY A 8 2.38 11.43 0.84
N VAL A 9 3.29 12.20 0.24
CA VAL A 9 4.73 12.03 0.40
C VAL A 9 5.23 13.18 1.24
N SER A 10 5.92 12.87 2.35
CA SER A 10 6.62 13.88 3.13
C SER A 10 7.74 14.47 2.28
N ILE A 11 7.77 15.79 2.16
CA ILE A 11 8.84 16.57 1.56
C ILE A 11 9.48 17.39 2.66
N ASP A 12 10.81 17.43 2.70
CA ASP A 12 11.54 18.26 3.67
C ASP A 12 11.62 19.73 3.22
N GLU A 13 12.11 20.60 4.09
CA GLU A 13 12.23 22.04 3.82
C GLU A 13 13.10 22.33 2.59
N ARG A 14 14.18 21.57 2.39
CA ARG A 14 15.08 21.76 1.25
C ARG A 14 14.41 21.34 -0.05
N GLU A 15 13.69 20.23 -0.02
CA GLU A 15 12.89 19.76 -1.16
C GLU A 15 11.76 20.74 -1.50
N ALA A 16 11.15 21.37 -0.49
CA ALA A 16 10.12 22.38 -0.70
C ALA A 16 10.67 23.64 -1.40
N VAL A 17 11.84 24.14 -0.96
CA VAL A 17 12.52 25.28 -1.59
C VAL A 17 12.98 24.94 -3.02
N GLU A 18 13.48 23.72 -3.25
CA GLU A 18 13.83 23.27 -4.60
C GLU A 18 12.61 23.24 -5.51
N LEU A 19 11.48 22.72 -5.02
CA LEU A 19 10.22 22.69 -5.78
C LEU A 19 9.72 24.10 -6.09
N GLU A 20 9.79 25.03 -5.13
CA GLU A 20 9.44 26.43 -5.35
C GLU A 20 10.29 27.04 -6.47
N ARG A 21 11.62 26.85 -6.43
CA ARG A 21 12.52 27.31 -7.49
C ARG A 21 12.11 26.75 -8.86
N ILE A 22 11.88 25.45 -8.95
CA ILE A 22 11.49 24.77 -10.19
C ILE A 22 10.19 25.36 -10.77
N ILE A 23 9.21 25.62 -9.91
CA ILE A 23 7.91 26.19 -10.31
C ILE A 23 8.10 27.63 -10.82
N LEU A 24 8.87 28.45 -10.10
CA LEU A 24 9.12 29.85 -10.47
C LEU A 24 9.92 29.97 -11.76
N ASP A 25 10.92 29.11 -11.96
CA ASP A 25 11.77 29.11 -13.14
C ASP A 25 11.10 28.41 -14.35
N GLY A 26 10.00 27.67 -14.13
CA GLY A 26 9.31 26.90 -15.17
C GLY A 26 10.19 25.79 -15.77
N ASP A 27 11.19 25.29 -15.03
CA ASP A 27 12.14 24.31 -15.54
C ASP A 27 11.55 22.90 -15.52
N GLY A 28 10.99 22.50 -16.67
CA GLY A 28 10.42 21.16 -16.85
C GLY A 28 11.43 20.02 -16.72
N LYS A 29 12.73 20.25 -16.96
CA LYS A 29 13.75 19.20 -16.80
C LYS A 29 14.03 18.95 -15.33
N ASP A 30 14.19 20.02 -14.56
CA ASP A 30 14.37 19.89 -13.11
C ASP A 30 13.10 19.36 -12.43
N ALA A 31 11.91 19.73 -12.92
CA ALA A 31 10.65 19.15 -12.46
C ALA A 31 10.62 17.63 -12.64
N LEU A 32 11.03 17.12 -13.80
CA LEU A 32 11.10 15.68 -14.04
C LEU A 32 12.08 14.99 -13.10
N ARG A 33 13.28 15.56 -12.92
CA ARG A 33 14.30 15.03 -12.00
C ARG A 33 13.81 14.99 -10.55
N PHE A 34 13.11 16.04 -10.13
CA PHE A 34 12.50 16.11 -8.80
C PHE A 34 11.48 14.98 -8.62
N LEU A 35 10.57 14.80 -9.58
CA LEU A 35 9.55 13.76 -9.54
C LEU A 35 10.12 12.34 -9.56
N GLU A 36 11.15 12.07 -10.37
CA GLU A 36 11.84 10.76 -10.39
C GLU A 36 12.44 10.40 -9.03
N ARG A 37 13.02 11.40 -8.34
CA ARG A 37 13.59 11.22 -7.00
C ARG A 37 12.50 10.93 -5.96
N ILE A 38 11.38 11.65 -6.02
CA ILE A 38 10.20 11.38 -5.18
C ILE A 38 9.64 9.98 -5.46
N GLN A 39 9.50 9.59 -6.72
CA GLN A 39 9.00 8.27 -7.13
C GLN A 39 9.87 7.15 -6.55
N LYS A 40 11.20 7.25 -6.65
CA LYS A 40 12.13 6.26 -6.07
C LYS A 40 11.94 6.13 -4.56
N ARG A 41 11.75 7.24 -3.84
CA ARG A 41 11.49 7.23 -2.39
C ARG A 41 10.17 6.54 -2.07
N VAL A 42 9.11 6.82 -2.83
CA VAL A 42 7.80 6.16 -2.64
C VAL A 42 7.89 4.67 -2.88
N GLN A 43 8.58 4.23 -3.94
CA GLN A 43 8.80 2.82 -4.23
C GLN A 43 9.54 2.12 -3.10
N ALA A 44 10.61 2.74 -2.58
CA ALA A 44 11.36 2.19 -1.45
C ALA A 44 10.49 2.07 -0.18
N GLN A 45 9.66 3.08 0.12
CA GLN A 45 8.74 3.02 1.26
C GLN A 45 7.65 1.96 1.11
N GLN A 46 7.13 1.77 -0.11
CA GLN A 46 6.14 0.72 -0.38
C GLN A 46 6.73 -0.68 -0.28
N ALA A 47 7.94 -0.89 -0.82
CA ALA A 47 8.66 -2.14 -0.70
C ALA A 47 8.93 -2.50 0.77
N ASN A 48 9.42 -1.54 1.56
CA ASN A 48 9.69 -1.75 2.98
C ASN A 48 8.43 -2.05 3.80
N LYS A 49 7.31 -1.37 3.51
CA LYS A 49 6.03 -1.67 4.18
C LYS A 49 5.52 -3.07 3.84
N LEU A 50 5.61 -3.48 2.58
CA LEU A 50 5.20 -4.82 2.16
C LEU A 50 6.09 -5.87 2.84
N GLN A 51 7.40 -5.63 2.86
CA GLN A 51 8.36 -6.53 3.49
C GLN A 51 8.14 -6.64 5.00
N SER A 52 7.92 -5.53 5.72
CA SER A 52 7.62 -5.61 7.17
C SER A 52 6.31 -6.36 7.46
N HIS A 53 5.36 -6.35 6.51
CA HIS A 53 4.10 -7.08 6.65
C HIS A 53 4.29 -8.58 6.40
N LEU A 54 5.24 -8.97 5.54
CA LEU A 54 5.58 -10.36 5.27
C LEU A 54 6.49 -10.94 6.37
N ASP A 55 7.48 -10.19 6.84
CA ASP A 55 8.42 -10.64 7.87
C ASP A 55 7.75 -10.84 9.25
N GLY A 56 6.66 -10.12 9.51
CA GLY A 56 5.89 -10.22 10.75
C GLY A 56 4.90 -11.38 10.80
N VAL A 57 4.74 -12.16 9.72
CA VAL A 57 3.72 -13.20 9.60
C VAL A 57 4.39 -14.53 9.23
N SER A 58 4.32 -15.51 10.13
CA SER A 58 4.96 -16.83 9.96
C SER A 58 4.31 -17.70 8.88
N ASP A 59 3.02 -17.49 8.60
CA ASP A 59 2.30 -18.12 7.48
C ASP A 59 1.21 -17.18 6.93
N PRO A 60 1.57 -16.26 6.03
CA PRO A 60 0.62 -15.30 5.47
C PRO A 60 -0.47 -16.01 4.67
N ALA A 61 -0.11 -17.02 3.89
CA ALA A 61 -1.04 -17.72 3.01
C ALA A 61 -2.09 -18.53 3.81
N GLY A 62 -1.69 -19.23 4.87
CA GLY A 62 -2.61 -19.92 5.76
C GLY A 62 -3.57 -18.96 6.47
N SER A 63 -3.06 -17.83 6.96
CA SER A 63 -3.86 -16.78 7.62
C SER A 63 -4.96 -16.20 6.72
N PHE A 64 -4.69 -16.05 5.42
CA PHE A 64 -5.67 -15.58 4.44
C PHE A 64 -6.73 -16.65 4.14
N ALA A 65 -6.35 -17.92 4.08
CA ALA A 65 -7.27 -19.04 3.87
C ALA A 65 -8.22 -19.25 5.07
N GLU A 66 -7.69 -19.12 6.29
CA GLU A 66 -8.48 -19.25 7.52
C GLU A 66 -9.54 -18.13 7.62
N ARG A 67 -9.18 -16.89 7.24
CA ARG A 67 -10.11 -15.75 7.23
C ARG A 67 -11.19 -15.84 6.16
N THR A 68 -10.96 -16.57 5.07
CA THR A 68 -11.93 -16.74 3.97
C THR A 68 -12.74 -18.04 4.07
N GLY A 69 -12.31 -19.00 4.89
CA GLY A 69 -13.01 -20.27 5.12
C GLY A 69 -14.22 -20.19 6.06
N ASP A 70 -14.34 -19.14 6.88
CA ASP A 70 -15.37 -19.04 7.93
C ASP A 70 -16.76 -18.61 7.41
N GLU A 71 -16.88 -18.12 6.17
CA GLU A 71 -18.19 -17.73 5.60
C GLU A 71 -18.98 -18.89 4.96
N VAL A 72 -18.45 -20.13 4.88
CA VAL A 72 -19.10 -21.23 4.13
C VAL A 72 -19.63 -22.37 5.01
N SER A 73 -19.51 -22.31 6.33
CA SER A 73 -19.91 -23.42 7.21
C SER A 73 -21.01 -23.06 8.22
N HIS A 74 -22.17 -22.65 7.73
CA HIS A 74 -23.44 -22.74 8.47
C HIS A 74 -24.53 -23.38 7.59
N GLY A 75 -24.22 -24.55 7.01
CA GLY A 75 -25.17 -25.42 6.32
C GLY A 75 -25.48 -26.66 7.16
N LYS A 76 -26.61 -26.61 7.89
CA LYS A 76 -27.29 -27.70 8.62
C LYS A 76 -27.00 -29.11 8.09
N ARG A 77 -26.69 -30.04 9.00
CA ARG A 77 -27.16 -31.45 8.94
C ARG A 77 -27.46 -31.96 10.35
N GLU A 78 -28.75 -32.08 10.64
CA GLU A 78 -29.26 -32.84 11.80
C GLU A 78 -29.07 -34.34 11.52
N PRO A 79 -28.50 -35.13 12.44
CA PRO A 79 -28.49 -36.59 12.32
C PRO A 79 -29.85 -37.16 12.73
N GLY A 80 -30.47 -37.90 11.82
CA GLY A 80 -31.73 -38.59 12.03
C GLY A 80 -31.65 -39.63 13.16
N ASP A 81 -32.63 -39.51 14.06
CA ASP A 81 -32.96 -40.48 15.10
C ASP A 81 -33.32 -41.83 14.47
N SER A 82 -32.64 -42.89 14.90
CA SER A 82 -32.92 -44.27 14.51
C SER A 82 -33.62 -44.94 15.70
N GLY A 83 -34.95 -44.99 15.64
CA GLY A 83 -35.82 -45.80 16.48
C GLY A 83 -36.37 -46.99 15.73
#